data_AF-A0A0X1KPQ4-F1
#
_entry.id   AF-A0A0X1KPQ4-F1
#
_cell.length_a   1.000
_cell.length_b   1.000
_cell.length_c   1.000
_cell.angle_alpha   90.00
_cell.angle_beta   90.00
_cell.angle_gamma   90.00
#
_symmetry.space_group_name_H-M   'P 1'
#
loop_
_entity.id
_entity.type
_entity.pdbx_description
1 polymer ?
#
loop_
_entity_poly.entity_id
_entity_poly.type
_entity_poly.pdbx_seq_one_letter_code
_entity_poly.pdbx_strand_id
1 'polypeptide(L)'
;MQEEEKETVKLSMEQLIILFFNTIAARCWARLGLTRDEYGELRQDLKEARLGIDVLDAVLRVIEDELDDEIKRELEGVVANLKLNYVNQYSKSKEAKS
;
A
#
# COMPACT_ATOMS: atom_id res chain seq x y z
N MET A 1 -17.53 32.89 25.01
CA MET A 1 -17.02 32.07 23.90
C MET A 1 -16.31 30.90 24.56
N GLN A 2 -16.99 29.76 24.69
CA GLN A 2 -16.35 28.55 25.22
C GLN A 2 -15.43 28.05 24.10
N GLU A 3 -14.12 28.08 24.34
CA GLU A 3 -13.18 27.38 23.48
C GLU A 3 -13.46 25.89 23.66
N GLU A 4 -14.13 25.29 22.68
CA GLU A 4 -14.17 23.83 22.56
C GLU A 4 -12.72 23.37 22.40
N GLU A 5 -12.17 22.75 23.43
CA GLU A 5 -10.90 22.01 23.33
C GLU A 5 -11.09 20.97 22.23
N LYS A 6 -10.58 21.26 21.03
CA LYS A 6 -10.47 20.27 19.96
C LYS A 6 -9.56 19.18 20.47
N GLU A 7 -10.15 18.07 20.89
CA GLU A 7 -9.44 16.86 21.28
C GLU A 7 -8.58 16.43 20.07
N THR A 8 -7.29 16.73 20.14
CA THR A 8 -6.35 16.39 19.08
C THR A 8 -6.23 14.87 19.04
N VAL A 9 -6.76 14.23 18.00
CA VAL A 9 -6.59 12.79 17.80
C VAL A 9 -5.10 12.51 17.65
N LYS A 10 -4.50 11.87 18.66
CA LYS A 10 -3.11 11.44 18.64
C LYS A 10 -3.06 10.00 18.13
N LEU A 11 -2.49 9.80 16.95
CA LEU A 11 -2.26 8.47 16.41
C LEU A 11 -1.11 7.78 17.18
N SER A 12 -1.28 6.51 17.51
CA SER A 12 -0.17 5.66 17.95
C SER A 12 0.83 5.44 16.80
N MET A 13 2.04 4.96 17.11
CA MET A 13 3.03 4.64 16.08
C MET A 13 2.52 3.54 15.14
N GLU A 14 1.87 2.52 15.68
CA GLU A 14 1.21 1.45 14.94
C GLU A 14 0.17 2.00 13.95
N GLN A 15 -0.75 2.86 14.43
CA GLN A 15 -1.77 3.50 13.59
C GLN A 15 -1.15 4.35 12.49
N LEU A 16 -0.05 5.05 12.79
CA LEU A 16 0.68 5.86 11.80
C LEU A 16 1.31 4.96 10.72
N ILE A 17 1.91 3.84 11.12
CA ILE A 17 2.50 2.88 10.18
C ILE A 17 1.41 2.27 9.29
N ILE A 18 0.28 1.84 9.85
CA ILE A 18 -0.85 1.30 9.10
C ILE A 18 -1.40 2.34 8.10
N LEU A 19 -1.51 3.60 8.52
CA LEU A 19 -1.94 4.70 7.64
C LEU A 19 -0.99 4.86 6.43
N PHE A 20 0.32 4.87 6.66
CA PHE A 20 1.31 4.96 5.58
C PHE A 20 1.34 3.69 4.72
N PHE A 21 1.18 2.52 5.33
CA PHE A 21 1.09 1.24 4.62
C PHE A 21 -0.05 1.27 3.60
N ASN A 22 -1.25 1.66 4.03
CA ASN A 22 -2.42 1.76 3.16
C ASN A 22 -2.24 2.82 2.06
N THR A 23 -1.62 3.94 2.39
CA THR A 23 -1.34 5.02 1.42
C THR A 23 -0.38 4.52 0.32
N ILE A 24 0.69 3.82 0.69
CA ILE A 24 1.65 3.25 -0.25
C ILE A 24 1.00 2.13 -1.06
N ALA A 25 0.18 1.27 -0.44
CA ALA A 25 -0.54 0.20 -1.13
C ALA A 25 -1.47 0.75 -2.21
N ALA A 26 -2.23 1.81 -1.92
CA ALA A 26 -3.07 2.50 -2.90
C ALA A 26 -2.25 3.03 -4.09
N ARG A 27 -1.08 3.62 -3.83
CA ARG A 27 -0.16 4.05 -4.89
C ARG A 27 0.33 2.87 -5.74
N CYS A 28 0.66 1.74 -5.11
CA CYS A 28 1.12 0.55 -5.81
C CYS A 28 0.05 0.06 -6.79
N TRP A 29 -1.22 -0.01 -6.39
CA TRP A 29 -2.32 -0.36 -7.28
C TRP A 29 -2.42 0.58 -8.49
N ALA A 30 -2.25 1.88 -8.28
CA ALA A 30 -2.26 2.84 -9.38
C ALA A 30 -1.08 2.63 -10.33
N ARG A 31 0.13 2.39 -9.80
CA ARG A 31 1.35 2.15 -10.59
C ARG A 31 1.38 0.77 -11.27
N LEU A 32 0.60 -0.19 -10.79
CA LEU A 32 0.29 -1.41 -11.55
C LEU A 32 -0.57 -1.11 -12.79
N GLY A 33 -1.15 0.08 -12.90
CA GLY A 33 -2.06 0.49 -13.98
C GLY A 33 -3.46 -0.10 -13.82
N LEU A 34 -3.86 -0.47 -12.60
CA LEU A 34 -5.13 -1.15 -12.31
C LEU A 34 -6.19 -0.20 -11.75
N THR A 35 -5.78 0.95 -11.24
CA THR A 35 -6.67 2.02 -10.75
C THR A 35 -6.06 3.38 -11.03
N ARG A 36 -6.84 4.45 -10.89
CA ARG A 36 -6.34 5.83 -10.96
C ARG A 36 -5.63 6.18 -9.66
N ASP A 37 -4.58 7.00 -9.75
CA ASP A 37 -3.95 7.59 -8.57
C ASP A 37 -4.78 8.76 -8.01
N GLU A 38 -4.29 9.37 -6.93
CA GLU A 38 -4.97 10.47 -6.24
C GLU A 38 -5.04 11.77 -7.05
N TYR A 39 -4.32 11.85 -8.18
CA TYR A 39 -4.43 12.94 -9.15
C TYR A 39 -5.39 12.60 -10.30
N GLY A 40 -5.98 11.40 -10.28
CA GLY A 40 -6.87 10.90 -11.32
C GLY A 40 -6.13 10.29 -12.53
N GLU A 41 -4.80 10.14 -12.47
CA GLU A 41 -3.99 9.61 -13.57
C GLU A 41 -4.03 8.08 -13.56
N LEU A 42 -4.32 7.47 -14.72
CA LEU A 42 -4.16 6.04 -14.94
C LEU A 42 -2.84 5.81 -15.67
N ARG A 43 -1.74 5.66 -14.90
CA ARG A 43 -0.40 5.43 -15.45
C ARG A 43 0.28 4.24 -14.81
N GLN A 44 0.71 3.31 -15.65
CA GLN A 44 1.54 2.18 -15.23
C GLN A 44 3.02 2.59 -15.11
N ASP A 45 3.61 2.28 -13.95
CA ASP A 45 5.04 2.30 -13.70
C ASP A 45 5.40 1.08 -12.83
N LEU A 46 5.83 0.01 -13.47
CA LEU A 46 6.17 -1.24 -12.78
C LEU A 46 7.43 -1.11 -11.92
N LYS A 47 8.31 -0.14 -12.18
CA LYS A 47 9.49 0.06 -11.32
C LYS A 47 9.06 0.68 -9.99
N GLU A 48 8.20 1.68 -10.03
CA GLU A 48 7.64 2.33 -8.84
C GLU A 48 6.74 1.37 -8.05
N ALA A 49 5.88 0.60 -8.72
CA ALA A 49 5.05 -0.42 -8.07
C ALA A 49 5.90 -1.45 -7.31
N ARG A 50 6.99 -1.94 -7.92
CA ARG A 50 7.88 -2.90 -7.26
C ARG A 50 8.52 -2.32 -6.00
N LEU A 51 9.02 -1.08 -6.06
CA LEU A 51 9.62 -0.42 -4.90
C LEU A 51 8.64 -0.35 -3.72
N GLY A 52 7.40 0.07 -3.98
CA GLY A 52 6.39 0.14 -2.93
C GLY A 52 6.03 -1.23 -2.35
N ILE A 53 5.89 -2.25 -3.21
CA ILE A 53 5.59 -3.63 -2.77
C ILE A 53 6.72 -4.20 -1.90
N ASP A 54 7.98 -4.02 -2.31
CA ASP A 54 9.14 -4.51 -1.57
C ASP A 54 9.25 -3.81 -0.20
N VAL A 55 8.94 -2.50 -0.13
CA VAL A 55 8.89 -1.74 1.13
C VAL A 55 7.75 -2.22 2.03
N LEU A 56 6.54 -2.40 1.51
CA LEU A 56 5.40 -2.88 2.30
C LEU A 56 5.67 -4.26 2.89
N ASP A 57 6.28 -5.15 2.12
CA ASP A 57 6.67 -6.48 2.58
C ASP A 57 7.76 -6.45 3.66
N ALA A 58 8.67 -5.49 3.61
CA ALA A 58 9.68 -5.29 4.64
C ALA A 58 9.06 -4.69 5.92
N VAL A 59 8.15 -3.71 5.78
CA VAL A 59 7.44 -3.09 6.90
C VAL A 59 6.58 -4.13 7.63
N LEU A 60 5.81 -4.94 6.89
CA LEU A 60 4.95 -5.96 7.48
C LEU A 60 5.74 -6.94 8.36
N ARG A 61 6.90 -7.42 7.88
CA ARG A 61 7.80 -8.29 8.65
C ARG A 61 8.37 -7.66 9.92
N VAL A 62 8.44 -6.32 9.99
CA VAL A 62 8.96 -5.62 11.18
C VAL A 62 7.85 -5.41 12.21
N ILE A 63 6.61 -5.22 11.78
CA ILE A 63 5.50 -4.88 12.68
C ILE A 63 4.61 -6.07 13.01
N GLU A 64 4.82 -7.24 12.42
CA GLU A 64 3.87 -8.37 12.49
C GLU A 64 3.58 -8.88 13.91
N ASP A 65 4.50 -8.69 14.86
CA ASP A 65 4.35 -9.10 16.26
C ASP A 65 3.60 -8.05 17.11
N GLU A 66 3.45 -6.83 16.60
CA GLU A 66 2.73 -5.73 17.25
C GLU A 66 1.27 -5.62 16.78
N LEU A 67 0.91 -6.33 15.71
CA LEU A 67 -0.44 -6.31 15.13
C LEU A 67 -1.32 -7.39 15.77
N ASP A 68 -2.61 -7.10 15.90
CA ASP A 68 -3.59 -8.17 16.13
C ASP A 68 -3.72 -9.09 14.90
N ASP A 69 -4.21 -10.30 15.13
CA ASP A 69 -4.32 -11.34 14.11
C ASP A 69 -5.21 -10.94 12.91
N GLU A 70 -6.19 -10.06 13.11
CA GLU A 70 -7.10 -9.63 12.06
C GLU A 70 -6.39 -8.65 11.14
N ILE A 71 -5.83 -7.57 11.69
CA ILE A 71 -5.08 -6.56 10.95
C ILE A 71 -3.89 -7.21 10.23
N LYS A 72 -3.14 -8.10 10.91
CA LYS A 72 -2.02 -8.81 10.30
C LYS A 72 -2.43 -9.53 9.02
N ARG A 73 -3.51 -10.32 9.07
CA ARG A 73 -4.02 -11.07 7.91
C ARG A 73 -4.48 -10.16 6.78
N GLU A 74 -5.09 -9.03 7.11
CA GLU A 74 -5.48 -8.04 6.09
C GLU A 74 -4.26 -7.48 5.35
N LEU A 75 -3.23 -7.04 6.08
CA LEU A 75 -2.02 -6.48 5.48
C LEU A 75 -1.22 -7.53 4.68
N GLU A 76 -1.14 -8.77 5.18
CA GLU A 76 -0.59 -9.91 4.43
C GLU A 76 -1.34 -10.13 3.11
N GLY A 77 -2.67 -10.09 3.16
CA GLY A 77 -3.54 -10.20 1.98
C GLY A 77 -3.29 -9.08 0.96
N VAL A 78 -3.12 -7.84 1.42
CA VAL A 78 -2.79 -6.70 0.55
C VAL A 78 -1.46 -6.93 -0.18
N VAL A 79 -0.40 -7.32 0.55
CA VAL A 79 0.93 -7.55 -0.04
C VAL A 79 0.92 -8.72 -1.01
N ALA A 80 0.26 -9.83 -0.65
CA ALA A 80 0.14 -11.01 -1.51
C ALA A 80 -0.57 -10.66 -2.83
N ASN A 81 -1.68 -9.93 -2.76
CA ASN A 81 -2.43 -9.50 -3.94
C ASN A 81 -1.63 -8.55 -4.82
N LEU A 82 -0.92 -7.58 -4.23
CA LEU A 82 -0.04 -6.68 -4.98
C LEU A 82 1.09 -7.43 -5.70
N LYS A 83 1.77 -8.37 -5.03
CA LYS A 83 2.82 -9.20 -5.63
C LYS A 83 2.29 -10.05 -6.80
N LEU A 84 1.14 -10.68 -6.63
CA LEU A 84 0.50 -11.47 -7.69
C LEU A 84 0.15 -10.60 -8.91
N ASN A 85 -0.45 -9.43 -8.67
CA ASN A 85 -0.80 -8.51 -9.75
C ASN A 85 0.44 -7.92 -10.43
N TYR A 86 1.51 -7.68 -9.68
CA TYR A 86 2.79 -7.27 -10.26
C TYR A 86 3.31 -8.28 -11.29
N VAL A 87 3.36 -9.57 -10.95
CA VAL A 87 3.82 -10.62 -11.87
C VAL A 87 2.93 -10.68 -13.12
N ASN A 88 1.61 -10.59 -12.94
CA ASN A 88 0.66 -10.58 -14.06
C ASN A 88 0.89 -9.38 -14.99
N GLN A 89 0.99 -8.17 -14.43
CA GLN A 89 1.18 -6.95 -15.21
C GLN A 89 2.56 -6.89 -15.88
N TYR A 90 3.59 -7.42 -15.21
CA TYR A 90 4.93 -7.53 -15.77
C TYR A 90 4.97 -8.49 -16.97
N SER A 91 4.27 -9.62 -16.89
CA SER A 91 4.18 -10.59 -17.99
C SER A 91 3.47 -9.99 -19.20
N LYS A 92 2.30 -9.35 -19.00
CA LYS A 92 1.57 -8.64 -20.06
C LYS A 92 2.40 -7.53 -20.72
N SER A 93 3.17 -6.77 -19.93
CA SER A 93 4.04 -5.71 -20.45
C SER A 93 5.18 -6.26 -21.32
N LYS A 94 5.69 -7.47 -21.03
CA LYS A 94 6.68 -8.14 -21.88
C LYS A 94 6.08 -8.63 -23.19
N GLU A 95 4.91 -9.27 -23.15
CA GLU A 95 4.21 -9.76 -24.34
C GLU A 95 3.90 -8.61 -25.32
N ALA A 96 3.43 -7.46 -24.83
CA ALA A 96 3.12 -6.30 -25.66
C ALA A 96 4.34 -5.65 -26.33
N LYS A 97 5.57 -5.99 -25.91
CA LYS A 97 6.83 -5.47 -26.47
C LYS A 97 7.53 -6.47 -27.41
N SER A 98 7.02 -7.70 -27.50
CA SER A 98 7.49 -8.73 -28.43
C SER A 98 6.80 -8.63 -29.78
#